data_AF-A0A218Q4D6-F1
#
_entry.id   AF-A0A218Q4D6-F1
#
_cell.length_a   1.000
_cell.length_b   1.000
_cell.length_c   1.000
_cell.angle_alpha   90.00
_cell.angle_beta   90.00
_cell.angle_gamma   90.00
#
_symmetry.space_group_name_H-M   'P 1'
#
loop_
_entity.id
_entity.type
_entity.pdbx_description
1 polymer ?
#
loop_
_entity_poly.entity_id
_entity_poly.type
_entity_poly.pdbx_seq_one_letter_code
_entity_poly.pdbx_strand_id
1 'polypeptide(L)'
;MAYFGTGDQLGYGDNFQDAIGILEEKIAQQGGKTVGYWPTEGYDFSDSKAVRNGKFCGLALDDDNQSDLTDERIKVWVAQLKTEFGL
;
A
#
# COMPACT_ATOMS: atom_id res chain seq x y z
N MET A 1 -7.40 -1.69 -10.65
CA MET A 1 -7.84 -1.49 -9.25
C MET A 1 -6.66 -0.99 -8.48
N ALA A 2 -6.84 0.08 -7.72
CA ALA A 2 -5.82 0.64 -6.84
C ALA A 2 -6.33 0.59 -5.41
N TYR A 3 -5.43 0.35 -4.45
CA TYR A 3 -5.76 0.21 -3.04
C TYR A 3 -4.92 1.17 -2.22
N PHE A 4 -5.47 1.61 -1.09
CA PHE A 4 -4.72 2.31 -0.06
C PHE A 4 -5.24 1.85 1.30
N GLY A 5 -4.40 1.99 2.33
CA GLY A 5 -4.78 1.63 3.69
C GLY A 5 -3.92 2.35 4.72
N THR A 6 -4.49 2.48 5.91
CA THR A 6 -3.81 2.99 7.10
C THR A 6 -3.41 1.82 7.98
N GLY A 7 -2.30 1.93 8.68
CA GLY A 7 -1.86 0.94 9.65
C GLY A 7 -0.82 1.53 10.60
N ASP A 8 -0.38 0.72 11.55
CA ASP A 8 0.62 1.08 12.55
C ASP A 8 1.77 0.07 12.46
N GLN A 9 2.87 0.49 11.83
CA GLN A 9 4.01 -0.38 11.56
C GLN A 9 4.79 -0.76 12.83
N LEU A 10 4.76 0.09 13.87
CA LEU A 10 5.47 -0.15 15.12
C LEU A 10 4.66 -1.04 16.07
N GLY A 11 3.35 -0.82 16.18
CA GLY A 11 2.47 -1.63 17.02
C GLY A 11 2.11 -2.98 16.40
N TYR A 12 2.09 -3.07 15.07
CA TYR A 12 1.67 -4.28 14.33
C TYR A 12 2.64 -4.63 13.21
N GLY A 13 3.95 -4.60 13.47
CA GLY A 13 4.99 -4.86 12.47
C GLY A 13 4.91 -6.24 11.79
N ASP A 14 4.31 -7.25 12.43
CA ASP A 14 4.09 -8.58 11.84
C ASP A 14 2.81 -8.67 10.98
N ASN A 15 2.01 -7.59 10.94
CA ASN A 15 0.71 -7.54 10.25
C ASN A 15 0.48 -6.20 9.53
N PHE A 16 1.54 -5.44 9.26
CA PHE A 16 1.41 -4.09 8.73
C PHE A 16 0.71 -4.13 7.38
N GLN A 17 -0.40 -3.40 7.23
CA GLN A 17 -1.21 -3.34 6.00
C GLN A 17 -1.82 -4.67 5.53
N ASP A 18 -1.93 -5.69 6.38
CA ASP A 18 -2.49 -7.00 6.01
C ASP A 18 -3.86 -6.90 5.31
N ALA A 19 -4.70 -5.96 5.74
CA ALA A 19 -6.03 -5.73 5.18
C ALA A 19 -5.99 -5.39 3.68
N ILE A 20 -5.02 -4.59 3.23
CA ILE A 20 -4.85 -4.26 1.80
C ILE A 20 -4.52 -5.53 1.03
N GLY A 21 -3.60 -6.35 1.55
CA GLY A 21 -3.20 -7.61 0.94
C GLY A 21 -4.35 -8.60 0.78
N ILE A 22 -5.21 -8.71 1.79
CA ILE A 22 -6.39 -9.58 1.78
C ILE A 22 -7.41 -9.10 0.73
N LEU A 23 -7.67 -7.80 0.67
CA LEU A 23 -8.58 -7.23 -0.33
C LEU A 23 -8.05 -7.42 -1.75
N GLU A 24 -6.78 -7.13 -1.95
CA GLU A 24 -6.11 -7.27 -3.25
C GLU A 24 -6.15 -8.72 -3.74
N GLU A 25 -5.77 -9.68 -2.89
CA GLU A 25 -5.79 -11.09 -3.24
C GLU A 25 -7.20 -11.53 -3.65
N LYS A 26 -8.22 -11.15 -2.86
CA LYS A 26 -9.59 -11.57 -3.15
C LYS A 26 -10.11 -11.01 -4.47
N ILE A 27 -9.78 -9.75 -4.77
CA ILE A 27 -10.22 -9.10 -6.02
C ILE A 27 -9.41 -9.61 -7.21
N ALA A 28 -8.11 -9.88 -7.04
CA ALA A 28 -7.26 -10.48 -8.07
C ALA A 28 -7.77 -11.87 -8.48
N GLN A 29 -8.20 -12.69 -7.51
CA GLN A 29 -8.83 -13.99 -7.76
C GLN A 29 -10.12 -13.89 -8.62
N GLN A 30 -10.77 -12.72 -8.66
CA GLN A 30 -11.96 -12.45 -9.49
C GLN A 30 -11.60 -11.77 -10.82
N GLY A 31 -10.32 -11.73 -11.20
CA GLY A 31 -9.85 -11.12 -12.45
C GLY A 31 -9.54 -9.62 -12.35
N GLY A 32 -9.54 -9.05 -11.14
CA GLY A 32 -9.11 -7.69 -10.91
C GLY A 32 -7.62 -7.51 -11.23
N LYS A 33 -7.28 -6.46 -11.98
CA LYS A 33 -5.88 -6.09 -12.26
C LYS A 33 -5.42 -5.01 -11.30
N THR A 34 -4.45 -5.34 -10.46
CA THR A 34 -3.85 -4.42 -9.49
C THR A 34 -2.90 -3.45 -10.17
N VAL A 35 -3.05 -2.17 -9.86
CA VAL A 35 -2.13 -1.07 -10.21
C VAL A 35 -1.88 -0.24 -8.95
N GLY A 36 -0.94 0.69 -8.98
CA GLY A 36 -0.59 1.54 -7.83
C GLY A 36 0.28 0.82 -6.81
N TYR A 37 1.17 -0.06 -7.25
CA TYR A 37 2.16 -0.67 -6.36
C TYR A 37 3.05 0.41 -5.74
N TRP A 38 3.36 0.26 -4.46
CA TRP A 38 4.07 1.27 -3.67
C TRP A 38 5.36 0.69 -3.05
N PRO A 39 6.49 1.41 -3.06
CA PRO A 39 7.74 0.96 -2.41
C PRO A 39 7.55 0.62 -0.93
N THR A 40 8.28 -0.40 -0.47
CA THR A 40 8.41 -0.71 0.98
C THR A 40 9.52 0.09 1.64
N GLU A 41 10.36 0.77 0.86
CA GLU A 41 11.39 1.66 1.36
C GLU A 41 10.78 2.82 2.16
N GLY A 42 11.39 3.14 3.31
CA GLY A 42 10.89 4.16 4.22
C GLY A 42 9.83 3.67 5.22
N TYR A 43 9.64 2.35 5.33
CA TYR A 43 8.85 1.71 6.38
C TYR A 43 9.73 0.71 7.14
N ASP A 44 9.41 0.47 8.41
CA ASP A 44 10.05 -0.48 9.30
C ASP A 44 8.99 -1.45 9.85
N PHE A 45 8.98 -2.67 9.30
CA PHE A 45 8.03 -3.73 9.64
C PHE A 45 8.66 -5.10 9.39
N SER A 46 8.15 -6.13 10.07
CA SER A 46 8.64 -7.51 9.95
C SER A 46 7.97 -8.27 8.81
N ASP A 47 6.64 -8.17 8.71
CA ASP A 47 5.84 -8.92 7.73
C ASP A 47 4.57 -8.14 7.32
N SER A 48 4.09 -8.43 6.12
CA SER A 48 2.92 -7.81 5.54
C SER A 48 2.35 -8.66 4.41
N LYS A 49 1.07 -9.05 4.52
CA LYS A 49 0.33 -9.69 3.43
C LYS A 49 0.10 -8.78 2.23
N ALA A 50 0.37 -7.48 2.35
CA ALA A 50 0.26 -6.54 1.23
C ALA A 50 1.51 -6.52 0.33
N VAL A 51 2.61 -7.20 0.70
CA VAL A 51 3.83 -7.19 -0.12
C VAL A 51 3.75 -8.19 -1.28
N ARG A 52 4.10 -7.72 -2.47
CA ARG A 52 4.25 -8.48 -3.72
C ARG A 52 5.55 -8.04 -4.38
N ASN A 53 6.49 -8.96 -4.61
CA ASN A 53 7.77 -8.66 -5.27
C ASN A 53 8.51 -7.44 -4.65
N GLY A 54 8.50 -7.33 -3.32
CA GLY A 54 9.16 -6.24 -2.60
C GLY A 54 8.44 -4.88 -2.64
N LYS A 55 7.17 -4.83 -3.06
CA LYS A 55 6.33 -3.62 -3.05
C LYS A 55 5.00 -3.90 -2.39
N PHE A 56 4.43 -2.92 -1.70
CA PHE A 56 3.04 -2.99 -1.30
C PHE A 56 2.13 -3.01 -2.55
N CYS A 57 1.07 -3.81 -2.51
CA CYS A 57 0.07 -3.90 -3.58
C CYS A 57 -0.90 -2.70 -3.63
N GLY A 58 -0.63 -1.67 -2.83
CA GLY A 58 -1.36 -0.41 -2.74
C GLY A 58 -0.59 0.59 -1.89
N LEU A 59 -1.08 1.83 -1.78
CA LEU A 59 -0.47 2.85 -0.95
C LEU A 59 -0.60 2.50 0.55
N ALA A 60 0.54 2.36 1.23
CA ALA A 60 0.61 2.17 2.67
C ALA A 60 0.75 3.53 3.38
N LEU A 61 -0.20 3.86 4.26
CA LEU A 61 -0.14 5.04 5.12
C LEU A 61 -0.04 4.63 6.59
N ASP A 62 0.63 5.46 7.37
CA ASP A 62 0.81 5.23 8.80
C ASP A 62 0.81 6.60 9.49
N ASP A 63 -0.37 7.03 9.93
CA ASP A 63 -0.53 8.32 10.61
C ASP A 63 -0.11 8.24 12.10
N ASP A 64 -0.03 7.03 12.65
CA ASP A 64 0.39 6.80 14.04
C ASP A 64 1.89 7.07 14.22
N ASN A 65 2.71 6.71 13.22
CA ASN A 65 4.18 6.79 13.29
C ASN A 65 4.80 7.71 12.23
N GLN A 66 4.12 7.96 11.11
CA GLN A 66 4.67 8.64 9.93
C GLN A 66 3.69 9.64 9.30
N SER A 67 2.83 10.28 10.10
CA SER A 67 1.81 11.24 9.62
C SER A 67 2.38 12.39 8.79
N ASP A 68 3.59 12.86 9.09
CA ASP A 68 4.29 13.90 8.32
C ASP A 68 4.55 13.51 6.85
N LEU A 69 4.53 12.21 6.53
CA LEU A 69 4.75 11.71 5.17
C LEU A 69 3.45 11.50 4.37
N THR A 70 2.29 11.54 5.01
CA THR A 70 1.01 11.14 4.40
C THR A 70 0.65 11.99 3.18
N ASP A 71 0.72 13.31 3.31
CA ASP A 71 0.41 14.24 2.23
C ASP A 71 1.31 14.06 1.01
N GLU A 72 2.61 13.85 1.23
CA GLU A 72 3.58 13.64 0.16
C GLU A 72 3.33 12.30 -0.54
N ARG A 73 3.16 11.22 0.24
CA ARG A 73 2.90 9.87 -0.28
C ARG A 73 1.63 9.83 -1.14
N ILE A 74 0.55 10.47 -0.69
CA ILE A 74 -0.69 10.58 -1.47
C ILE A 74 -0.45 11.31 -2.79
N LYS A 75 0.24 12.46 -2.78
CA LYS A 75 0.51 13.25 -3.99
C LYS A 75 1.30 12.44 -5.03
N VAL A 76 2.36 11.77 -4.59
CA VAL A 76 3.21 10.95 -5.46
C VAL A 76 2.43 9.76 -6.02
N TRP A 77 1.70 9.05 -5.17
CA TRP A 77 0.92 7.88 -5.59
C TRP A 77 -0.21 8.23 -6.55
N VAL A 78 -0.93 9.32 -6.33
CA VAL A 78 -1.97 9.80 -7.25
C VAL A 78 -1.38 10.18 -8.61
N ALA A 79 -0.19 10.79 -8.66
CA ALA A 79 0.48 11.11 -9.93
C ALA A 79 0.86 9.83 -10.70
N GLN A 80 1.36 8.80 -10.00
CA GLN A 80 1.60 7.47 -10.57
C GLN A 80 0.30 6.87 -11.14
N LEU A 81 -0.78 6.88 -10.36
CA LEU A 81 -2.07 6.30 -10.77
C LEU A 81 -2.67 6.97 -12.00
N LYS A 82 -2.52 8.28 -12.16
CA LYS A 82 -2.98 8.96 -13.38
C LYS A 82 -2.36 8.33 -14.64
N THR A 83 -1.05 8.08 -14.61
CA THR A 83 -0.36 7.42 -15.71
C THR A 83 -0.86 5.98 -15.92
N GLU A 84 -1.00 5.20 -14.85
CA GLU A 84 -1.44 3.80 -14.92
C GLU A 84 -2.91 3.64 -15.33
N PHE A 85 -3.76 4.63 -15.04
CA PHE A 85 -5.14 4.70 -15.49
C PHE A 85 -5.33 5.39 -16.85
N GLY A 86 -4.28 5.98 -17.43
CA GLY A 86 -4.36 6.70 -18.70
C GLY A 86 -5.13 8.02 -18.61
N LEU A 87 -5.00 8.74 -17.50
CA LEU A 87 -5.61 10.05 -17.21
C LEU A 87 -4.62 11.22 -17.37
#